data_AF-A0A0D0NNE7-F1
#
_entry.id   AF-A0A0D0NNE7-F1
#
_cell.length_a   1.000
_cell.length_b   1.000
_cell.length_c   1.000
_cell.angle_alpha   90.00
_cell.angle_beta   90.00
_cell.angle_gamma   90.00
#
_symmetry.space_group_name_H-M   'P 1'
#
loop_
_entity.id
_entity.type
_entity.pdbx_description
1 polymer ?
#
loop_
_entity_poly.entity_id
_entity_poly.type
_entity_poly.pdbx_seq_one_letter_code
_entity_poly.pdbx_strand_id
1 'polypeptide(L)'
;MHLSQVRRGGATAVIRREGETATVVPGADSTYALAMEAASGGGTLAGVVGARGTGEAVDLAALAAEGALLPPLTHPDPAHLHLTGTGLTHLGSAATRDAMHTKSDAELTDSMKMFRMGLENGKPAQLPGAQPEWFYKGNGHVLAAPGGDLEMPAFAEDGGEEPEMAGLYVIAPDGTPARVGWALANEFSDHVTERVNYLWLAHSKLRMAAIGPEILVGALPQDVRGTSRIRRGGDVIWEKPFLSGEANMSHSFANLEHHHFKYPLFRQPGDVHVHMFGTATLSFADGVSTEEGDVFEIEAPDFGLPLSNRLKRASDQGVATVRSL
;
A
#
# COMPACT_ATOMS: atom_id res chain seq x y z
N MET A 1 15.48 -10.42 3.59
CA MET A 1 15.29 -9.95 4.97
C MET A 1 14.02 -9.12 5.02
N HIS A 2 13.38 -9.06 6.19
CA HIS A 2 12.21 -8.21 6.42
C HIS A 2 12.54 -7.12 7.43
N LEU A 3 11.96 -5.93 7.25
CA LEU A 3 12.06 -4.82 8.21
C LEU A 3 10.68 -4.42 8.73
N SER A 4 10.58 -4.19 10.04
CA SER A 4 9.38 -3.66 10.68
C SER A 4 9.73 -2.45 11.55
N GLN A 5 8.76 -1.59 11.85
CA GLN A 5 8.89 -0.57 12.89
C GLN A 5 7.93 -0.87 14.04
N VAL A 6 8.42 -0.68 15.26
CA VAL A 6 7.62 -0.85 16.49
C VAL A 6 7.83 0.32 17.43
N ARG A 7 6.83 0.59 18.27
CA ARG A 7 6.95 1.47 19.43
C ARG A 7 7.48 0.66 20.61
N ARG A 8 8.68 0.99 21.12
CA ARG A 8 9.27 0.39 22.33
C ARG A 8 9.78 1.49 23.27
N GLY A 9 9.35 1.45 24.53
CA GLY A 9 9.79 2.43 25.53
C GLY A 9 9.49 3.88 25.16
N GLY A 10 8.42 4.14 24.41
CA GLY A 10 8.04 5.47 23.91
C GLY A 10 8.74 5.91 22.62
N ALA A 11 9.77 5.20 22.17
CA ALA A 11 10.52 5.51 20.94
C ALA A 11 10.23 4.50 19.82
N THR A 12 10.54 4.90 18.59
CA THR A 12 10.54 3.99 17.43
C THR A 12 11.78 3.10 17.50
N ALA A 13 11.61 1.81 17.17
CA ALA A 13 12.70 0.89 16.94
C ALA A 13 12.47 0.14 15.63
N VAL A 14 13.57 -0.14 14.90
CA VAL A 14 13.54 -0.95 13.69
C VAL A 14 13.86 -2.40 14.03
N ILE A 15 13.04 -3.32 13.54
CA ILE A 15 13.23 -4.76 13.69
C ILE A 15 13.68 -5.33 12.35
N ARG A 16 14.76 -6.12 12.35
CA ARG A 16 15.17 -6.97 11.23
C ARG A 16 14.71 -8.39 11.52
N ARG A 17 14.02 -9.01 10.56
CA ARG A 17 13.66 -10.43 10.60
C ARG A 17 14.32 -11.20 9.45
N GLU A 18 14.87 -12.37 9.79
CA GLU A 18 15.44 -13.34 8.86
C GLU A 18 14.96 -14.74 9.23
N GLY A 19 14.12 -15.32 8.36
CA GLY A 19 13.37 -16.52 8.70
C GLY A 19 12.51 -16.27 9.95
N GLU A 20 12.70 -17.12 10.96
CA GLU A 20 11.97 -17.05 12.24
C GLU A 20 12.60 -16.10 13.26
N THR A 21 13.80 -15.56 13.00
CA THR A 21 14.52 -14.74 13.97
C THR A 21 14.24 -13.26 13.72
N ALA A 22 13.60 -12.58 14.68
CA ALA A 22 13.41 -11.13 14.69
C ALA A 22 14.29 -10.47 15.77
N THR A 23 15.03 -9.43 15.39
CA THR A 23 15.96 -8.73 16.28
C THR A 23 15.89 -7.22 16.06
N VAL A 24 16.17 -6.45 17.11
CA VAL A 24 16.32 -4.99 16.98
C VAL A 24 17.56 -4.67 16.14
N VAL A 25 17.45 -3.68 15.25
CA VAL A 25 18.59 -3.08 14.57
C VAL A 25 19.22 -2.01 15.49
N PRO A 26 20.44 -2.21 16.03
CA PRO A 26 21.02 -1.29 17.00
C PRO A 26 21.21 0.13 16.46
N GLY A 27 20.83 1.14 17.25
CA GLY A 27 21.04 2.55 16.92
C GLY A 27 20.25 3.04 15.69
N ALA A 28 19.20 2.33 15.28
CA ALA A 28 18.31 2.76 14.20
C ALA A 28 17.10 3.51 14.75
N ASP A 29 17.00 4.81 14.42
CA ASP A 29 15.89 5.66 14.85
C ASP A 29 14.59 5.39 14.07
N SER A 30 14.72 4.98 12.80
CA SER A 30 13.62 4.64 11.90
C SER A 30 14.13 3.92 10.64
N THR A 31 13.24 3.22 9.94
CA THR A 31 13.53 2.66 8.61
C THR A 31 13.87 3.77 7.63
N TYR A 32 13.22 4.93 7.73
CA TYR A 32 13.50 6.10 6.90
C TYR A 32 14.95 6.58 7.06
N ALA A 33 15.45 6.71 8.29
CA ALA A 33 16.82 7.12 8.56
C ALA A 33 17.84 6.14 7.93
N LEU A 34 17.61 4.83 8.08
CA LEU A 34 18.46 3.80 7.47
C LEU A 34 18.41 3.84 5.92
N ALA A 35 17.22 4.07 5.36
CA ALA A 35 17.03 4.17 3.92
C ALA A 35 17.73 5.42 3.34
N MET A 36 17.62 6.56 4.02
CA MET A 36 18.30 7.80 3.61
C MET A 36 19.82 7.70 3.74
N GLU A 37 20.33 7.00 4.75
CA GLU A 37 21.76 6.68 4.86
C GLU A 37 22.24 5.84 3.67
N ALA A 38 21.50 4.78 3.31
CA ALA A 38 21.82 3.95 2.17
C ALA A 38 21.79 4.75 0.85
N ALA A 39 20.73 5.54 0.64
CA ALA A 39 20.54 6.37 -0.54
C ALA A 39 21.63 7.45 -0.69
N SER A 40 22.08 8.04 0.42
CA SER A 40 23.12 9.07 0.40
C SER A 40 24.53 8.50 0.23
N GLY A 41 24.79 7.31 0.80
CA GLY A 41 26.10 6.65 0.77
C GLY A 41 26.37 5.79 -0.46
N GLY A 42 25.39 5.61 -1.36
CA GLY A 42 25.51 4.70 -2.51
C GLY A 42 25.56 3.22 -2.14
N GLY A 43 25.11 2.88 -0.92
CA GLY A 43 25.10 1.52 -0.38
C GLY A 43 23.74 0.84 -0.55
N THR A 44 23.63 -0.41 -0.06
CA THR A 44 22.33 -1.09 0.02
C THR A 44 21.74 -0.95 1.42
N LEU A 45 20.41 -0.88 1.52
CA LEU A 45 19.72 -0.89 2.82
C LEU A 45 20.09 -2.13 3.65
N ALA A 46 20.22 -3.29 3.01
CA ALA A 46 20.71 -4.51 3.66
C ALA A 46 22.12 -4.36 4.23
N GLY A 47 23.03 -3.69 3.50
CA GLY A 47 24.38 -3.38 3.97
C GLY A 47 24.38 -2.45 5.18
N VAL A 48 23.59 -1.37 5.13
CA VAL A 48 23.44 -0.42 6.25
C VAL A 48 22.89 -1.12 7.48
N VAL A 49 21.80 -1.87 7.34
CA VAL A 49 21.22 -2.66 8.45
C VAL A 49 22.22 -3.67 9.00
N GLY A 50 22.93 -4.40 8.12
CA GLY A 50 23.94 -5.38 8.53
C GLY A 50 25.11 -4.77 9.31
N ALA A 51 25.54 -3.56 8.94
CA ALA A 51 26.62 -2.84 9.62
C ALA A 51 26.25 -2.40 11.04
N ARG A 52 24.95 -2.29 11.37
CA ARG A 52 24.48 -2.02 12.73
C ARG A 52 24.62 -3.22 13.68
N GLY A 53 24.90 -4.41 13.14
CA GLY A 53 24.99 -5.65 13.90
C GLY A 53 23.62 -6.22 14.27
N THR A 54 23.60 -7.10 15.28
CA THR A 54 22.38 -7.77 15.75
C THR A 54 22.09 -7.33 17.17
N GLY A 55 20.90 -6.78 17.40
CA GLY A 55 20.43 -6.37 18.72
C GLY A 55 19.72 -7.50 19.47
N GLU A 56 18.92 -7.09 20.45
CA GLU A 56 18.06 -7.98 21.23
C GLU A 56 17.06 -8.73 20.33
N ALA A 57 16.84 -10.01 20.62
CA ALA A 57 15.76 -10.79 20.00
C ALA A 57 14.39 -10.31 20.50
N VAL A 58 13.41 -10.29 19.61
CA VAL A 58 12.04 -9.87 19.92
C VAL A 58 11.04 -10.88 19.39
N ASP A 59 9.91 -11.02 20.09
CA ASP A 59 8.74 -11.70 19.56
C ASP A 59 7.89 -10.70 18.78
N LEU A 60 8.07 -10.66 17.46
CA LEU A 60 7.36 -9.71 16.60
C LEU A 60 5.85 -9.99 16.56
N ALA A 61 5.43 -11.25 16.70
CA ALA A 61 4.02 -11.62 16.72
C ALA A 61 3.35 -11.16 18.02
N ALA A 62 4.03 -11.29 19.17
CA ALA A 62 3.56 -10.73 20.43
C ALA A 62 3.44 -9.19 20.37
N LEU A 63 4.45 -8.50 19.82
CA LEU A 63 4.40 -7.05 19.63
C LEU A 63 3.25 -6.62 18.70
N ALA A 64 2.95 -7.41 17.67
CA ALA A 64 1.79 -7.19 16.80
C ALA A 64 0.47 -7.32 17.58
N ALA A 65 0.33 -8.38 18.39
CA ALA A 65 -0.86 -8.61 19.21
C ALA A 65 -1.05 -7.54 20.30
N GLU A 66 0.03 -6.93 20.78
CA GLU A 66 0.02 -5.80 21.71
C GLU A 66 -0.27 -4.44 21.04
N GLY A 67 -0.41 -4.40 19.71
CA GLY A 67 -0.63 -3.15 18.97
C GLY A 67 0.59 -2.24 18.93
N ALA A 68 1.81 -2.78 19.10
CA ALA A 68 3.05 -2.01 19.13
C ALA A 68 3.62 -1.71 17.73
N LEU A 69 3.08 -2.32 16.67
CA LEU A 69 3.53 -2.09 15.30
C LEU A 69 3.22 -0.65 14.85
N LEU A 70 4.15 -0.11 14.06
CA LEU A 70 4.00 1.15 13.34
C LEU A 70 4.00 0.84 11.83
N PRO A 71 3.52 1.75 10.96
CA PRO A 71 3.78 1.60 9.53
C PRO A 71 5.30 1.47 9.34
N PRO A 72 5.77 0.51 8.52
CA PRO A 72 7.18 0.15 8.55
C PRO A 72 8.08 1.14 7.82
N LEU A 73 7.50 2.11 7.11
CA LEU A 73 8.17 3.29 6.56
C LEU A 73 7.26 4.51 6.73
N THR A 74 7.79 5.56 7.34
CA THR A 74 7.12 6.85 7.57
C THR A 74 8.12 7.98 7.39
N HIS A 75 7.67 9.17 7.02
CA HIS A 75 8.49 10.39 7.08
C HIS A 75 8.28 11.12 8.43
N PRO A 76 9.31 11.77 9.03
CA PRO A 76 9.14 12.55 10.27
C PRO A 76 8.10 13.67 10.16
N ASP A 77 8.01 14.29 8.99
CA ASP A 77 6.90 15.16 8.59
C ASP A 77 5.93 14.38 7.67
N PRO A 78 4.70 14.07 8.11
CA PRO A 78 3.74 13.33 7.30
C PRO A 78 3.37 14.00 5.98
N ALA A 79 3.57 15.31 5.81
CA ALA A 79 3.30 16.00 4.55
C ALA A 79 4.25 15.60 3.41
N HIS A 80 5.44 15.08 3.75
CA HIS A 80 6.48 14.63 2.81
C HIS A 80 6.41 13.13 2.48
N LEU A 81 5.30 12.48 2.85
CA LEU A 81 5.00 11.12 2.40
C LEU A 81 3.86 11.19 1.39
N HIS A 82 4.04 10.60 0.20
CA HIS A 82 3.01 10.50 -0.83
C HIS A 82 2.44 9.08 -0.88
N LEU A 83 1.13 8.96 -0.65
CA LEU A 83 0.37 7.74 -0.91
C LEU A 83 -0.28 7.88 -2.28
N THR A 84 0.05 6.97 -3.18
CA THR A 84 -0.43 6.96 -4.56
C THR A 84 -0.72 5.55 -4.99
N GLY A 85 -1.51 5.38 -6.05
CA GLY A 85 -1.75 4.05 -6.59
C GLY A 85 -2.00 4.05 -8.07
N THR A 86 -2.08 2.83 -8.61
CA THR A 86 -2.45 2.55 -9.98
C THR A 86 -3.43 1.39 -10.01
N GLY A 87 -4.50 1.51 -10.77
CA GLY A 87 -5.46 0.42 -10.99
C GLY A 87 -5.34 -0.17 -12.39
N LEU A 88 -6.17 -1.19 -12.66
CA LEU A 88 -6.24 -1.87 -13.97
C LEU A 88 -4.91 -2.52 -14.42
N THR A 89 -4.06 -2.88 -13.45
CA THR A 89 -2.73 -3.44 -13.68
C THR A 89 -2.69 -4.97 -13.58
N HIS A 90 -3.70 -5.61 -13.00
CA HIS A 90 -3.72 -7.06 -12.78
C HIS A 90 -4.51 -7.76 -13.88
N LEU A 91 -4.09 -8.96 -14.29
CA LEU A 91 -4.74 -9.67 -15.40
C LEU A 91 -6.22 -9.97 -15.14
N GLY A 92 -6.63 -10.05 -13.87
CA GLY A 92 -8.03 -10.20 -13.45
C GLY A 92 -8.80 -8.89 -13.18
N SER A 93 -8.14 -7.74 -13.07
CA SER A 93 -8.80 -6.51 -12.57
C SER A 93 -9.81 -5.90 -13.53
N ALA A 94 -9.67 -6.18 -14.83
CA ALA A 94 -10.51 -5.60 -15.87
C ALA A 94 -11.97 -6.07 -15.79
N ALA A 95 -12.19 -7.37 -15.57
CA ALA A 95 -13.53 -7.94 -15.48
C ALA A 95 -14.31 -7.39 -14.27
N THR A 96 -13.64 -7.27 -13.12
CA THR A 96 -14.25 -6.71 -11.91
C THR A 96 -14.62 -5.24 -12.07
N ARG A 97 -13.77 -4.46 -12.75
CA ARG A 97 -14.01 -3.03 -13.01
C ARG A 97 -15.08 -2.75 -14.04
N ASP A 98 -15.08 -3.51 -15.13
CA ASP A 98 -16.09 -3.36 -16.17
C ASP A 98 -17.49 -3.59 -15.61
N ALA A 99 -17.69 -4.64 -14.81
CA ALA A 99 -18.96 -4.95 -14.15
C ALA A 99 -19.48 -3.83 -13.22
N MET A 100 -18.60 -2.97 -12.69
CA MET A 100 -19.02 -1.81 -11.88
C MET A 100 -19.50 -0.62 -12.71
N HIS A 101 -19.09 -0.53 -13.98
CA HIS A 101 -19.31 0.65 -14.84
C HIS A 101 -20.14 0.35 -16.11
N THR A 102 -20.57 -0.89 -16.36
CA THR A 102 -21.42 -1.23 -17.52
C THR A 102 -22.80 -0.58 -17.40
N LYS A 103 -23.11 0.40 -18.27
CA LYS A 103 -24.45 0.99 -18.41
C LYS A 103 -25.14 0.77 -19.78
N SER A 104 -24.48 0.19 -20.79
CA SER A 104 -25.14 -0.30 -22.04
C SER A 104 -24.21 -1.06 -23.00
N ASP A 105 -24.74 -2.09 -23.68
CA ASP A 105 -24.07 -3.08 -24.55
C ASP A 105 -23.66 -2.60 -25.98
N ALA A 106 -22.78 -1.60 -26.13
CA ALA A 106 -22.22 -1.33 -27.48
C ALA A 106 -20.80 -0.76 -27.56
N GLU A 107 -20.29 -0.08 -26.52
CA GLU A 107 -18.95 0.49 -26.54
C GLU A 107 -18.13 0.03 -25.33
N LEU A 108 -16.85 -0.27 -25.57
CA LEU A 108 -15.87 -0.56 -24.51
C LEU A 108 -15.79 0.63 -23.54
N THR A 109 -15.91 0.33 -22.25
CA THR A 109 -15.65 1.31 -21.18
C THR A 109 -14.20 1.81 -21.26
N ASP A 110 -13.94 3.03 -20.81
CA ASP A 110 -12.57 3.58 -20.82
C ASP A 110 -11.61 2.77 -19.94
N SER A 111 -12.11 2.16 -18.85
CA SER A 111 -11.36 1.19 -18.04
C SER A 111 -10.90 -0.01 -18.87
N MET A 112 -11.77 -0.59 -19.70
CA MET A 112 -11.38 -1.71 -20.57
C MET A 112 -10.43 -1.30 -21.69
N LYS A 113 -10.57 -0.08 -22.23
CA LYS A 113 -9.59 0.46 -23.21
C LYS A 113 -8.21 0.61 -22.57
N MET A 114 -8.12 1.20 -21.38
CA MET A 114 -6.86 1.35 -20.65
C MET A 114 -6.24 -0.01 -20.30
N PHE A 115 -7.04 -0.97 -19.84
CA PHE A 115 -6.54 -2.32 -19.56
C PHE A 115 -5.94 -2.99 -20.81
N ARG A 116 -6.58 -2.85 -21.98
CA ARG A 116 -6.04 -3.38 -23.25
C ARG A 116 -4.74 -2.71 -23.65
N MET A 117 -4.61 -1.39 -23.47
CA MET A 117 -3.33 -0.69 -23.68
C MET A 117 -2.23 -1.29 -22.79
N GLY A 118 -2.54 -1.61 -21.54
CA GLY A 118 -1.65 -2.30 -20.63
C GLY A 118 -1.25 -3.70 -21.10
N LEU A 119 -2.19 -4.52 -21.57
CA LEU A 119 -1.88 -5.84 -22.13
C LEU A 119 -0.97 -5.77 -23.37
N GLU A 120 -1.21 -4.78 -24.24
CA GLU A 120 -0.47 -4.62 -25.50
C GLU A 120 0.93 -4.06 -25.30
N ASN A 121 1.10 -3.08 -24.41
CA ASN A 121 2.35 -2.34 -24.27
C ASN A 121 2.74 -1.97 -22.82
N GLY A 122 2.13 -2.57 -21.81
CA GLY A 122 2.46 -2.34 -20.40
C GLY A 122 3.79 -2.98 -19.96
N LYS A 123 4.27 -3.97 -20.73
CA LYS A 123 5.58 -4.64 -20.57
C LYS A 123 6.43 -4.49 -21.84
N PRO A 124 6.87 -3.27 -22.19
CA PRO A 124 7.60 -3.03 -23.42
C PRO A 124 9.03 -3.59 -23.33
N ALA A 125 9.65 -3.87 -24.49
CA ALA A 125 11.07 -4.24 -24.53
C ALA A 125 12.01 -3.07 -24.19
N GLN A 126 11.56 -1.83 -24.41
CA GLN A 126 12.23 -0.59 -24.01
C GLN A 126 11.19 0.39 -23.44
N LEU A 127 11.53 1.06 -22.33
CA LEU A 127 10.67 2.06 -21.72
C LEU A 127 10.62 3.37 -22.55
N PRO A 128 9.53 4.16 -22.46
CA PRO A 128 8.29 3.90 -21.71
C PRO A 128 7.29 3.00 -22.44
N GLY A 129 6.46 2.30 -21.68
CA GLY A 129 5.35 1.51 -22.19
C GLY A 129 4.03 2.28 -22.18
N ALA A 130 2.93 1.53 -22.17
CA ALA A 130 1.59 2.08 -21.95
C ALA A 130 1.50 2.76 -20.59
N GLN A 131 0.83 3.90 -20.56
CA GLN A 131 0.54 4.62 -19.33
C GLN A 131 -0.58 3.91 -18.56
N PRO A 132 -0.37 3.60 -17.26
CA PRO A 132 -1.41 3.02 -16.44
C PRO A 132 -2.37 4.10 -15.91
N GLU A 133 -3.49 3.67 -15.31
CA GLU A 133 -4.29 4.51 -14.43
C GLU A 133 -3.42 4.99 -13.25
N TRP A 134 -3.67 6.19 -12.74
CA TRP A 134 -2.95 6.73 -11.60
C TRP A 134 -3.87 7.58 -10.72
N PHE A 135 -3.72 7.47 -9.40
CA PHE A 135 -4.45 8.31 -8.45
C PHE A 135 -3.58 8.72 -7.25
N TYR A 136 -3.98 9.83 -6.62
CA TYR A 136 -3.45 10.30 -5.34
C TYR A 136 -4.38 9.87 -4.22
N LYS A 137 -3.84 9.18 -3.21
CA LYS A 137 -4.58 8.68 -2.04
C LYS A 137 -4.54 9.69 -0.89
N GLY A 138 -3.38 10.33 -0.71
CA GLY A 138 -3.15 11.24 0.41
C GLY A 138 -1.67 11.31 0.77
N ASN A 139 -1.40 11.70 2.02
CA ASN A 139 -0.05 11.77 2.57
C ASN A 139 0.07 10.95 3.86
N GLY A 140 1.16 11.13 4.61
CA GLY A 140 1.42 10.39 5.85
C GLY A 140 0.32 10.53 6.92
N HIS A 141 -0.57 11.53 6.83
CA HIS A 141 -1.68 11.68 7.77
C HIS A 141 -2.76 10.61 7.62
N VAL A 142 -2.87 9.96 6.44
CA VAL A 142 -3.90 8.96 6.19
C VAL A 142 -3.36 7.52 6.26
N LEU A 143 -2.15 7.34 6.81
CA LEU A 143 -1.54 6.02 6.96
C LEU A 143 -1.83 5.43 8.35
N ALA A 144 -2.62 4.36 8.39
CA ALA A 144 -2.91 3.60 9.60
C ALA A 144 -1.77 2.63 9.93
N ALA A 145 -1.52 2.44 11.23
CA ALA A 145 -0.60 1.42 11.71
C ALA A 145 -1.19 0.01 11.50
N PRO A 146 -0.38 -1.02 11.21
CA PRO A 146 -0.82 -2.41 11.31
C PRO A 146 -1.40 -2.70 12.70
N GLY A 147 -2.56 -3.34 12.75
CA GLY A 147 -3.34 -3.59 13.97
C GLY A 147 -4.20 -2.41 14.42
N GLY A 148 -4.03 -1.23 13.81
CA GLY A 148 -4.79 -0.02 14.12
C GLY A 148 -6.13 0.09 13.39
N ASP A 149 -6.84 1.18 13.66
CA ASP A 149 -8.11 1.49 13.01
C ASP A 149 -7.90 2.07 11.60
N LEU A 150 -8.61 1.53 10.61
CA LEU A 150 -8.89 2.18 9.34
C LEU A 150 -10.16 3.01 9.51
N GLU A 151 -9.96 4.30 9.74
CA GLU A 151 -11.07 5.22 9.97
C GLU A 151 -11.76 5.61 8.65
N MET A 152 -13.02 5.20 8.53
CA MET A 152 -13.93 5.53 7.44
C MET A 152 -14.60 6.88 7.74
N PRO A 153 -14.46 7.91 6.89
CA PRO A 153 -15.15 9.19 7.07
C PRO A 153 -16.66 9.01 7.22
N ALA A 154 -17.31 9.84 8.03
CA ALA A 154 -18.74 9.69 8.33
C ALA A 154 -19.63 9.77 7.07
N PHE A 155 -19.23 10.58 6.09
CA PHE A 155 -19.92 10.74 4.81
C PHE A 155 -19.63 9.62 3.81
N ALA A 156 -18.66 8.74 4.08
CA ALA A 156 -18.33 7.65 3.17
C ALA A 156 -19.47 6.62 3.16
N GLU A 157 -19.84 6.23 1.94
CA GLU A 157 -20.94 5.28 1.69
C GLU A 157 -20.44 3.82 1.68
N ASP A 158 -19.13 3.64 1.57
CA ASP A 158 -18.46 2.34 1.60
C ASP A 158 -17.05 2.46 2.18
N GLY A 159 -16.55 1.32 2.65
CA GLY A 159 -15.23 1.14 3.22
C GLY A 159 -14.70 -0.25 2.94
N GLY A 160 -14.64 -0.61 1.66
CA GLY A 160 -14.15 -1.91 1.22
C GLY A 160 -12.62 -1.98 1.23
N GLU A 161 -12.09 -3.18 1.45
CA GLU A 161 -10.68 -3.48 1.34
C GLU A 161 -10.26 -3.72 -0.12
N GLU A 162 -9.06 -3.26 -0.46
CA GLU A 162 -8.38 -3.60 -1.71
C GLU A 162 -7.02 -4.18 -1.33
N PRO A 163 -6.87 -5.53 -1.27
CA PRO A 163 -5.61 -6.20 -0.96
C PRO A 163 -4.60 -6.01 -2.08
N GLU A 164 -3.57 -5.22 -1.82
CA GLU A 164 -2.55 -4.89 -2.81
C GLU A 164 -1.13 -5.17 -2.31
N MET A 165 -0.18 -4.99 -3.23
CA MET A 165 1.21 -4.77 -2.90
C MET A 165 1.58 -3.31 -3.13
N ALA A 166 2.45 -2.78 -2.27
CA ALA A 166 3.01 -1.45 -2.41
C ALA A 166 4.53 -1.48 -2.57
N GLY A 167 5.02 -0.64 -3.48
CA GLY A 167 6.42 -0.26 -3.54
C GLY A 167 6.67 0.87 -2.54
N LEU A 168 7.76 0.76 -1.78
CA LEU A 168 8.16 1.76 -0.80
C LEU A 168 9.48 2.40 -1.24
N TYR A 169 9.52 3.73 -1.25
CA TYR A 169 10.65 4.49 -1.78
C TYR A 169 11.01 5.67 -0.88
N VAL A 170 12.28 6.05 -0.94
CA VAL A 170 12.76 7.36 -0.49
C VAL A 170 13.38 8.08 -1.68
N ILE A 171 13.33 9.40 -1.70
CA ILE A 171 14.04 10.19 -2.72
C ILE A 171 15.40 10.61 -2.19
N ALA A 172 16.46 10.18 -2.87
CA ALA A 172 17.84 10.51 -2.51
C ALA A 172 18.13 12.02 -2.61
N PRO A 173 19.22 12.51 -1.98
CA PRO A 173 19.61 13.92 -2.03
C PRO A 173 19.77 14.50 -3.46
N ASP A 174 20.07 13.67 -4.45
CA ASP A 174 20.22 14.06 -5.85
C ASP A 174 18.90 14.00 -6.66
N GLY A 175 17.77 13.67 -6.01
CA GLY A 175 16.47 13.51 -6.64
C GLY A 175 16.21 12.12 -7.23
N THR A 176 17.12 11.16 -7.06
CA THR A 176 16.92 9.79 -7.54
C THR A 176 15.96 9.02 -6.62
N PRO A 177 14.85 8.46 -7.14
CA PRO A 177 14.02 7.53 -6.36
C PRO A 177 14.79 6.25 -6.02
N ALA A 178 14.85 5.91 -4.74
CA ALA A 178 15.50 4.70 -4.23
C ALA A 178 14.46 3.80 -3.57
N ARG A 179 14.30 2.58 -4.11
CA ARG A 179 13.36 1.60 -3.54
C ARG A 179 13.90 1.05 -2.23
N VAL A 180 13.12 1.21 -1.17
CA VAL A 180 13.36 0.62 0.17
C VAL A 180 13.00 -0.87 0.16
N GLY A 181 11.87 -1.20 -0.47
CA GLY A 181 11.38 -2.57 -0.57
C GLY A 181 9.90 -2.61 -0.92
N TRP A 182 9.24 -3.69 -0.50
CA TRP A 182 7.85 -3.99 -0.82
C TRP A 182 7.07 -4.32 0.45
N ALA A 183 5.80 -3.95 0.51
CA ALA A 183 4.92 -4.33 1.61
C ALA A 183 3.53 -4.74 1.10
N LEU A 184 2.79 -5.50 1.90
CA LEU A 184 1.34 -5.61 1.70
C LEU A 184 0.70 -4.25 1.96
N ALA A 185 -0.42 -3.99 1.28
CA ALA A 185 -1.19 -2.78 1.45
C ALA A 185 -2.68 -3.08 1.46
N ASN A 186 -3.43 -2.31 2.23
CA ASN A 186 -4.88 -2.19 2.11
C ASN A 186 -5.21 -0.81 1.55
N GLU A 187 -5.65 -0.76 0.29
CA GLU A 187 -6.08 0.46 -0.38
C GLU A 187 -7.59 0.70 -0.16
N PHE A 188 -7.95 0.97 1.09
CA PHE A 188 -9.33 1.10 1.54
C PHE A 188 -10.13 2.15 0.74
N SER A 189 -11.24 1.75 0.12
CA SER A 189 -11.92 2.53 -0.92
C SER A 189 -13.43 2.64 -0.73
N ASP A 190 -14.01 3.74 -1.24
CA ASP A 190 -15.46 3.98 -1.27
C ASP A 190 -16.04 3.66 -2.66
N HIS A 191 -16.32 2.38 -2.90
CA HIS A 191 -16.71 1.91 -4.21
C HIS A 191 -18.11 2.40 -4.62
N VAL A 192 -18.96 2.74 -3.66
CA VAL A 192 -20.29 3.28 -3.92
C VAL A 192 -20.18 4.69 -4.50
N THR A 193 -19.38 5.57 -3.88
CA THR A 193 -19.09 6.92 -4.40
C THR A 193 -18.54 6.85 -5.82
N GLU A 194 -17.63 5.91 -6.07
CA GLU A 194 -17.03 5.73 -7.38
C GLU A 194 -18.03 5.31 -8.47
N ARG A 195 -18.98 4.43 -8.16
CA ARG A 195 -20.00 3.98 -9.13
C ARG A 195 -20.94 5.10 -9.59
N VAL A 196 -21.06 6.18 -8.81
CA VAL A 196 -21.91 7.32 -9.19
C VAL A 196 -21.39 7.98 -10.46
N ASN A 197 -20.09 8.25 -10.53
CA ASN A 197 -19.45 8.88 -11.67
C ASN A 197 -17.95 8.57 -11.69
N TYR A 198 -17.40 8.22 -12.85
CA TYR A 198 -15.97 7.95 -13.01
C TYR A 198 -15.07 9.11 -12.56
N LEU A 199 -15.50 10.37 -12.72
CA LEU A 199 -14.76 11.55 -12.22
C LEU A 199 -14.68 11.61 -10.69
N TRP A 200 -15.46 10.78 -9.98
CA TRP A 200 -15.43 10.67 -8.52
C TRP A 200 -14.46 9.61 -8.01
N LEU A 201 -13.71 8.92 -8.90
CA LEU A 201 -12.59 8.05 -8.51
C LEU A 201 -11.64 8.77 -7.55
N ALA A 202 -11.27 10.02 -7.83
CA ALA A 202 -10.40 10.77 -6.92
C ALA A 202 -11.02 10.92 -5.52
N HIS A 203 -12.33 11.15 -5.44
CA HIS A 203 -13.04 11.31 -4.18
C HIS A 203 -13.22 9.97 -3.43
N SER A 204 -13.35 8.85 -4.13
CA SER A 204 -13.43 7.52 -3.50
C SER A 204 -12.08 7.08 -2.92
N LYS A 205 -10.98 7.51 -3.54
CA LYS A 205 -9.62 7.16 -3.11
C LYS A 205 -9.07 8.04 -1.98
N LEU A 206 -9.64 9.22 -1.69
CA LEU A 206 -9.25 10.02 -0.52
C LEU A 206 -9.74 9.40 0.80
N ARG A 207 -9.09 8.33 1.23
CA ARG A 207 -9.39 7.56 2.45
C ARG A 207 -8.09 7.08 3.12
N MET A 208 -8.21 6.48 4.30
CA MET A 208 -7.08 5.84 4.97
C MET A 208 -6.47 4.72 4.12
N ALA A 209 -5.21 4.39 4.37
CA ALA A 209 -4.55 3.21 3.85
C ALA A 209 -3.70 2.58 4.95
N ALA A 210 -3.42 1.28 4.84
CA ALA A 210 -2.47 0.60 5.72
C ALA A 210 -1.43 -0.13 4.88
N ILE A 211 -0.20 -0.21 5.39
CA ILE A 211 0.89 -0.97 4.76
C ILE A 211 1.70 -1.74 5.80
N GLY A 212 2.37 -2.80 5.36
CA GLY A 212 3.22 -3.63 6.20
C GLY A 212 2.55 -4.96 6.53
N PRO A 213 2.72 -5.51 7.74
CA PRO A 213 3.48 -4.96 8.85
C PRO A 213 5.00 -4.96 8.61
N GLU A 214 5.46 -5.72 7.62
CA GLU A 214 6.88 -5.84 7.29
C GLU A 214 7.17 -5.39 5.86
N ILE A 215 8.41 -4.95 5.63
CA ILE A 215 8.97 -4.62 4.32
C ILE A 215 9.84 -5.79 3.88
N LEU A 216 9.49 -6.43 2.77
CA LEU A 216 10.39 -7.30 2.05
C LEU A 216 11.47 -6.45 1.36
N VAL A 217 12.69 -6.49 1.88
CA VAL A 217 13.83 -5.76 1.29
C VAL A 217 14.51 -6.62 0.22
N GLY A 218 14.69 -6.03 -0.96
CA GLY A 218 15.36 -6.65 -2.10
C GLY A 218 14.42 -6.91 -3.29
N ALA A 219 14.71 -7.99 -4.01
CA ALA A 219 13.90 -8.39 -5.15
C ALA A 219 12.54 -8.93 -4.70
N LEU A 220 11.52 -8.60 -5.47
CA LEU A 220 10.17 -9.12 -5.30
C LEU A 220 10.01 -10.44 -6.07
N PRO A 221 9.28 -11.45 -5.54
CA PRO A 221 8.89 -12.62 -6.31
C PRO A 221 8.07 -12.25 -7.56
N GLN A 222 8.27 -12.96 -8.66
CA GLN A 222 7.51 -12.75 -9.89
C GLN A 222 6.04 -13.14 -9.74
N ASP A 223 5.76 -14.17 -8.93
CA ASP A 223 4.42 -14.64 -8.59
C ASP A 223 4.26 -14.51 -7.08
N VAL A 224 3.34 -13.64 -6.65
CA VAL A 224 2.96 -13.47 -5.24
C VAL A 224 1.54 -13.98 -5.09
N ARG A 225 1.33 -14.82 -4.08
CA ARG A 225 0.04 -15.42 -3.77
C ARG A 225 -0.31 -15.11 -2.33
N GLY A 226 -1.51 -14.59 -2.13
CA GLY A 226 -2.00 -14.25 -0.80
C GLY A 226 -3.48 -14.51 -0.65
N THR A 227 -3.97 -14.17 0.53
CA THR A 227 -5.38 -14.27 0.90
C THR A 227 -5.84 -12.98 1.53
N SER A 228 -7.03 -12.51 1.15
CA SER A 228 -7.74 -11.43 1.81
C SER A 228 -8.93 -12.00 2.57
N ARG A 229 -9.16 -11.54 3.79
CA ARG A 229 -10.26 -11.95 4.66
C ARG A 229 -10.92 -10.76 5.33
N ILE A 230 -12.21 -10.91 5.60
CA ILE A 230 -12.95 -10.05 6.51
C ILE A 230 -13.44 -10.89 7.68
N ARG A 231 -13.11 -10.46 8.90
CA ARG A 231 -13.60 -11.05 10.14
C ARG A 231 -14.61 -10.14 10.81
N ARG A 232 -15.77 -10.69 11.19
CA ARG A 232 -16.80 -10.00 11.97
C ARG A 232 -17.03 -10.76 13.27
N GLY A 233 -16.79 -10.11 14.40
CA GLY A 233 -16.91 -10.78 15.71
C GLY A 233 -15.99 -12.00 15.89
N GLY A 234 -14.88 -12.07 15.12
CA GLY A 234 -13.94 -13.19 15.10
C GLY A 234 -14.19 -14.22 14.01
N ASP A 235 -15.40 -14.30 13.46
CA ASP A 235 -15.77 -15.23 12.40
C ASP A 235 -15.38 -14.68 11.02
N VAL A 236 -14.89 -15.55 10.14
CA VAL A 236 -14.59 -15.18 8.74
C VAL A 236 -15.90 -15.09 7.96
N ILE A 237 -16.28 -13.89 7.54
CA ILE A 237 -17.50 -13.67 6.74
C ILE A 237 -17.24 -13.67 5.23
N TRP A 238 -15.99 -13.42 4.84
CA TRP A 238 -15.52 -13.46 3.46
C TRP A 238 -14.03 -13.77 3.43
N GLU A 239 -13.62 -14.56 2.44
CA GLU A 239 -12.23 -14.91 2.18
C GLU A 239 -12.05 -15.16 0.68
N LYS A 240 -10.96 -14.64 0.10
CA LYS A 240 -10.60 -14.91 -1.29
C LYS A 240 -9.08 -14.86 -1.50
N PRO A 241 -8.52 -15.75 -2.33
CA PRO A 241 -7.14 -15.62 -2.74
C PRO A 241 -6.97 -14.38 -3.63
N PHE A 242 -5.81 -13.74 -3.53
CA PHE A 242 -5.36 -12.72 -4.47
C PHE A 242 -4.01 -13.11 -5.09
N LEU A 243 -3.77 -12.63 -6.31
CA LEU A 243 -2.53 -12.84 -7.05
C LEU A 243 -1.91 -11.49 -7.38
N SER A 244 -0.60 -11.39 -7.22
CA SER A 244 0.17 -10.21 -7.59
C SER A 244 1.60 -10.61 -8.01
N GLY A 245 2.52 -9.65 -8.09
CA GLY A 245 3.80 -9.84 -8.75
C GLY A 245 3.68 -9.72 -10.27
N GLU A 246 4.79 -9.43 -10.92
CA GLU A 246 4.80 -9.03 -12.33
C GLU A 246 4.21 -10.12 -13.25
N ALA A 247 4.31 -11.40 -12.91
CA ALA A 247 3.71 -12.50 -13.67
C ALA A 247 2.17 -12.41 -13.76
N ASN A 248 1.52 -11.80 -12.77
CA ASN A 248 0.07 -11.66 -12.68
C ASN A 248 -0.43 -10.27 -13.13
N MET A 249 0.45 -9.43 -13.67
CA MET A 249 0.16 -8.04 -14.05
C MET A 249 0.28 -7.80 -15.57
N SER A 250 -0.45 -6.82 -16.09
CA SER A 250 -0.37 -6.31 -17.47
C SER A 250 0.77 -5.31 -17.65
N HIS A 251 1.27 -4.70 -16.58
CA HIS A 251 2.43 -3.81 -16.60
C HIS A 251 3.65 -4.43 -15.90
N SER A 252 4.86 -4.03 -16.31
CA SER A 252 6.07 -4.28 -15.51
C SER A 252 6.23 -3.23 -14.43
N PHE A 253 6.85 -3.58 -13.30
CA PHE A 253 7.10 -2.59 -12.23
C PHE A 253 7.96 -1.44 -12.72
N ALA A 254 8.97 -1.72 -13.56
CA ALA A 254 9.82 -0.69 -14.15
C ALA A 254 9.02 0.32 -14.99
N ASN A 255 7.97 -0.13 -15.70
CA ASN A 255 7.09 0.76 -16.44
C ASN A 255 6.22 1.61 -15.49
N LEU A 256 5.60 0.99 -14.48
CA LEU A 256 4.78 1.69 -13.49
C LEU A 256 5.60 2.76 -12.73
N GLU A 257 6.81 2.40 -12.30
CA GLU A 257 7.73 3.32 -11.63
C GLU A 257 8.19 4.45 -12.54
N HIS A 258 8.47 4.19 -13.82
CA HIS A 258 8.74 5.25 -14.78
C HIS A 258 7.57 6.22 -14.86
N HIS A 259 6.34 5.72 -15.01
CA HIS A 259 5.16 6.57 -15.12
C HIS A 259 4.87 7.35 -13.84
N HIS A 260 5.23 6.81 -12.67
CA HIS A 260 5.15 7.53 -11.41
C HIS A 260 6.25 8.61 -11.29
N PHE A 261 7.53 8.23 -11.44
CA PHE A 261 8.65 9.12 -11.14
C PHE A 261 9.13 10.01 -12.30
N LYS A 262 8.56 9.90 -13.51
CA LYS A 262 8.88 10.82 -14.62
C LYS A 262 8.60 12.29 -14.29
N TYR A 263 7.69 12.54 -13.36
CA TYR A 263 7.33 13.89 -12.91
C TYR A 263 8.36 14.41 -11.88
N PRO A 264 8.98 15.59 -12.10
CA PRO A 264 9.88 16.18 -11.10
C PRO A 264 9.23 16.41 -9.72
N LEU A 265 7.91 16.60 -9.67
CA LEU A 265 7.15 16.73 -8.43
C LEU A 265 7.36 15.54 -7.49
N PHE A 266 7.49 14.32 -8.01
CA PHE A 266 7.65 13.09 -7.21
C PHE A 266 9.12 12.70 -7.01
N ARG A 267 10.02 13.67 -7.17
CA ARG A 267 11.47 13.52 -7.04
C ARG A 267 12.06 14.61 -6.15
N GLN A 268 11.29 15.09 -5.18
CA GLN A 268 11.79 16.04 -4.18
C GLN A 268 12.67 15.30 -3.17
N PRO A 269 13.94 15.70 -2.97
CA PRO A 269 14.84 15.04 -2.05
C PRO A 269 14.27 14.89 -0.63
N GLY A 270 14.39 13.70 -0.06
CA GLY A 270 13.91 13.37 1.28
C GLY A 270 12.47 12.86 1.35
N ASP A 271 11.66 13.06 0.31
CA ASP A 271 10.28 12.57 0.29
C ASP A 271 10.22 11.03 0.37
N VAL A 272 9.14 10.53 0.97
CA VAL A 272 8.78 9.11 1.01
C VAL A 272 7.65 8.85 0.03
N HIS A 273 7.72 7.76 -0.72
CA HIS A 273 6.61 7.32 -1.58
C HIS A 273 6.16 5.93 -1.18
N VAL A 274 4.84 5.78 -1.11
CA VAL A 274 4.15 4.50 -1.06
C VAL A 274 3.29 4.45 -2.31
N HIS A 275 3.62 3.56 -3.23
CA HIS A 275 2.90 3.38 -4.48
C HIS A 275 2.24 2.01 -4.51
N MET A 276 0.92 1.96 -4.38
CA MET A 276 0.14 0.73 -4.45
C MET A 276 -0.13 0.32 -5.91
N PHE A 277 0.01 -0.95 -6.22
CA PHE A 277 0.08 -1.45 -7.60
C PHE A 277 -1.22 -2.03 -8.15
N GLY A 278 -2.33 -1.83 -7.48
CA GLY A 278 -3.65 -2.32 -7.88
C GLY A 278 -3.95 -3.70 -7.30
N THR A 279 -5.22 -4.07 -7.35
CA THR A 279 -5.69 -5.43 -7.10
C THR A 279 -6.75 -5.87 -8.11
N ALA A 280 -7.03 -7.17 -8.12
CA ALA A 280 -8.18 -7.77 -8.81
C ALA A 280 -9.21 -8.36 -7.85
N THR A 281 -8.94 -8.31 -6.54
CA THR A 281 -9.71 -8.99 -5.49
C THR A 281 -10.28 -7.93 -4.57
N LEU A 282 -11.60 -7.90 -4.39
CA LEU A 282 -12.26 -7.01 -3.43
C LEU A 282 -13.61 -7.62 -3.04
N SER A 283 -13.94 -7.59 -1.74
CA SER A 283 -15.18 -8.15 -1.20
C SER A 283 -16.44 -7.50 -1.75
N PHE A 284 -16.38 -6.21 -2.07
CA PHE A 284 -17.49 -5.44 -2.62
C PHE A 284 -17.98 -5.99 -3.97
N ALA A 285 -17.08 -6.57 -4.79
CA ALA A 285 -17.47 -7.22 -6.04
C ALA A 285 -18.27 -8.51 -5.82
N ASP A 286 -18.09 -9.15 -4.67
CA ASP A 286 -18.84 -10.34 -4.25
C ASP A 286 -20.11 -9.96 -3.44
N GLY A 287 -20.44 -8.66 -3.35
CA GLY A 287 -21.65 -8.16 -2.69
C GLY A 287 -21.56 -8.11 -1.16
N VAL A 288 -20.35 -8.18 -0.59
CA VAL A 288 -20.13 -8.04 0.85
C VAL A 288 -20.20 -6.57 1.24
N SER A 289 -20.91 -6.27 2.32
CA SER A 289 -20.96 -4.94 2.93
C SER A 289 -20.22 -4.96 4.26
N THR A 290 -19.24 -4.06 4.40
CA THR A 290 -18.41 -3.94 5.59
C THR A 290 -19.13 -3.15 6.68
N GLU A 291 -18.90 -3.53 7.94
CA GLU A 291 -19.52 -2.95 9.13
C GLU A 291 -18.47 -2.47 10.13
N GLU A 292 -18.84 -1.49 10.96
CA GLU A 292 -17.97 -1.04 12.04
C GLU A 292 -17.57 -2.21 12.95
N GLY A 293 -16.27 -2.35 13.19
CA GLY A 293 -15.70 -3.46 13.96
C GLY A 293 -15.24 -4.64 13.11
N ASP A 294 -15.54 -4.69 11.80
CA ASP A 294 -14.95 -5.68 10.89
C ASP A 294 -13.41 -5.54 10.89
N VAL A 295 -12.71 -6.66 10.77
CA VAL A 295 -11.24 -6.69 10.66
C VAL A 295 -10.87 -7.22 9.29
N PHE A 296 -10.18 -6.38 8.53
CA PHE A 296 -9.53 -6.77 7.29
C PHE A 296 -8.22 -7.46 7.62
N GLU A 297 -7.95 -8.61 6.99
CA GLU A 297 -6.71 -9.37 7.14
C GLU A 297 -6.19 -9.75 5.76
N ILE A 298 -4.97 -9.31 5.45
CA ILE A 298 -4.29 -9.57 4.17
C ILE A 298 -2.99 -10.28 4.48
N GLU A 299 -2.78 -11.46 3.89
CA GLU A 299 -1.57 -12.24 4.09
C GLU A 299 -0.97 -12.69 2.77
N ALA A 300 0.37 -12.74 2.71
CA ALA A 300 1.12 -13.44 1.68
C ALA A 300 2.43 -13.94 2.32
N PRO A 301 2.80 -15.23 2.19
CA PRO A 301 3.95 -15.81 2.91
C PRO A 301 5.27 -15.04 2.71
N ASP A 302 5.49 -14.49 1.51
CA ASP A 302 6.70 -13.71 1.19
C ASP A 302 6.82 -12.40 1.97
N PHE A 303 5.73 -11.91 2.58
CA PHE A 303 5.66 -10.62 3.27
C PHE A 303 5.63 -10.72 4.79
N GLY A 304 5.63 -11.95 5.34
CA GLY A 304 5.71 -12.16 6.78
C GLY A 304 4.37 -12.15 7.49
N LEU A 305 4.28 -11.44 8.61
CA LEU A 305 3.04 -11.33 9.38
C LEU A 305 1.90 -10.74 8.54
N PRO A 306 0.64 -11.14 8.78
CA PRO A 306 -0.51 -10.58 8.10
C PRO A 306 -0.69 -9.08 8.41
N LEU A 307 -1.13 -8.32 7.42
CA LEU A 307 -1.61 -6.95 7.62
C LEU A 307 -3.07 -7.01 8.07
N SER A 308 -3.31 -6.60 9.31
CA SER A 308 -4.66 -6.57 9.87
C SER A 308 -5.05 -5.19 10.34
N ASN A 309 -6.27 -4.74 10.03
CA ASN A 309 -6.79 -3.45 10.49
C ASN A 309 -8.29 -3.53 10.75
N ARG A 310 -8.74 -2.84 11.79
CA ARG A 310 -10.16 -2.77 12.14
C ARG A 310 -10.84 -1.60 11.44
N LEU A 311 -12.00 -1.83 10.85
CA LEU A 311 -12.86 -0.77 10.33
C LEU A 311 -13.49 0.01 11.48
N LYS A 312 -13.34 1.33 11.46
CA LYS A 312 -13.98 2.24 12.41
C LYS A 312 -14.67 3.36 11.66
N ARG A 313 -15.89 3.72 12.04
CA ARG A 313 -16.57 4.89 11.45
C ARG A 313 -16.20 6.15 12.24
N ALA A 314 -15.77 7.19 11.53
CA ALA A 314 -15.52 8.50 12.11
C ALA A 314 -16.84 9.17 12.55
N SER A 315 -16.76 10.04 13.55
CA SER A 315 -17.87 10.94 13.87
C SER A 315 -18.06 11.99 12.77
N ASP A 316 -19.31 12.31 12.43
CA ASP A 316 -19.64 13.38 11.48
C ASP A 316 -19.19 14.74 12.02
N GLN A 317 -18.36 15.44 11.23
CA GLN A 317 -17.85 16.77 11.55
C GLN A 317 -18.76 17.89 11.02
N GLY A 318 -19.84 17.55 10.32
CA GLY A 318 -20.75 18.49 9.68
C GLY A 318 -20.15 19.15 8.43
N VAL A 319 -20.82 20.19 7.94
CA VAL A 319 -20.40 20.92 6.74
C VAL A 319 -19.08 21.64 6.98
N ALA A 320 -18.10 21.40 6.11
CA ALA A 320 -16.84 22.14 6.13
C ALA A 320 -17.08 23.64 5.90
N THR A 321 -16.64 24.48 6.85
CA THR A 321 -16.77 25.94 6.75
C THR A 321 -15.43 26.58 6.43
N VAL A 322 -15.39 27.47 5.44
CA VAL A 322 -14.22 28.29 5.11
C VAL A 322 -14.42 29.69 5.68
N ARG A 323 -13.46 30.17 6.51
CA ARG A 323 -13.44 31.57 6.94
C ARG A 323 -12.54 32.39 6.02
N SER A 324 -12.99 33.58 5.64
CA SER A 324 -12.12 34.60 5.06
C SER A 324 -11.24 35.21 6.14
N LEU A 325 -10.00 35.55 5.78
CA LEU A 325 -9.05 36.26 6.64
C LEU A 325 -9.08 37.76 6.36
#